data_AF-A0A7C3AUT0-F1
#
_entry.id   AF-A0A7C3AUT0-F1
#
_cell.length_a   1.000
_cell.length_b   1.000
_cell.length_c   1.000
_cell.angle_alpha   90.00
_cell.angle_beta   90.00
_cell.angle_gamma   90.00
#
_symmetry.space_group_name_H-M   'P 1'
#
loop_
_entity.id
_entity.type
_entity.pdbx_description
1 polymer ?
#
loop_
_entity_poly.entity_id
_entity_poly.type
_entity_poly.pdbx_seq_one_letter_code
_entity_poly.pdbx_strand_id
1 'polypeptide(L)'
;MTHTPIDNQNPAPGGSYRSAAEVGVTVKTTIERGDAYSAPEIYDVAITLLEVVRGEDAWEHIKAQGVPGETPKAGFEYILARIRFGYSRRGRGLEDEIYKLTEGQFVAVSADGQMEYIMPSVLQQLQPQLVDTLFHSGESREGWILLQVPEDEDKPLLVYKREHVEGVYGIWRHVWFQLYRQA
;
A
#
# COMPACT_ATOMS: atom_id res chain seq x y z
N MET A 1 1.07 10.52 -46.56
CA MET A 1 0.97 9.56 -45.44
C MET A 1 0.74 10.39 -44.19
N THR A 2 -0.49 10.44 -43.71
CA THR A 2 -0.88 11.20 -42.52
C THR A 2 -0.46 10.42 -41.28
N HIS A 3 0.45 10.98 -40.49
CA HIS A 3 0.72 10.49 -39.13
C HIS A 3 -0.51 10.75 -38.27
N THR A 4 -1.22 9.68 -37.92
CA THR A 4 -2.19 9.71 -36.82
C THR A 4 -1.41 9.97 -35.52
N PRO A 5 -1.76 10.99 -34.72
CA PRO A 5 -1.17 11.16 -33.40
C PRO A 5 -1.50 9.94 -32.55
N ILE A 6 -0.49 9.37 -31.89
CA ILE A 6 -0.70 8.33 -30.89
C ILE A 6 -1.49 9.00 -29.76
N ASP A 7 -2.73 8.57 -29.61
CA ASP A 7 -3.64 8.93 -28.52
C ASP A 7 -2.90 8.83 -27.18
N ASN A 8 -2.82 9.95 -26.48
CA ASN A 8 -2.21 10.10 -25.16
C ASN A 8 -3.13 9.42 -24.14
N GLN A 9 -3.08 8.09 -24.12
CA GLN A 9 -3.83 7.24 -23.21
C GLN A 9 -3.53 7.67 -21.78
N ASN A 10 -4.54 8.18 -21.08
CA ASN A 10 -4.47 8.46 -19.66
C ASN A 10 -3.95 7.19 -18.95
N PRO A 11 -2.80 7.21 -18.26
CA PRO A 11 -2.23 6.02 -17.65
C PRO A 11 -3.22 5.41 -16.66
N ALA A 12 -3.28 4.07 -16.61
CA ALA A 12 -4.17 3.35 -15.68
C ALA A 12 -3.98 3.86 -14.23
N PRO A 13 -5.08 4.09 -13.47
CA PRO A 13 -4.99 4.54 -12.09
C PRO A 13 -4.09 3.64 -11.25
N GLY A 14 -3.22 4.29 -10.47
CA GLY A 14 -2.26 3.69 -9.55
C GLY A 14 -1.04 3.03 -10.20
N GLY A 15 -0.83 3.17 -11.51
CA GLY A 15 0.34 2.63 -12.20
C GLY A 15 1.65 3.40 -11.98
N SER A 16 1.57 4.66 -11.52
CA SER A 16 2.72 5.53 -11.25
C SER A 16 2.33 6.64 -10.27
N TYR A 17 3.31 7.35 -9.72
CA TYR A 17 3.07 8.53 -8.88
C TYR A 17 2.24 9.61 -9.60
N ARG A 18 2.44 9.79 -10.92
CA ARG A 18 1.70 10.78 -11.75
C ARG A 18 0.25 10.40 -11.99
N SER A 19 -0.09 9.14 -11.76
CA SER A 19 -1.40 8.58 -12.01
C SER A 19 -1.93 7.85 -10.78
N ALA A 20 -1.50 8.28 -9.58
CA ALA A 20 -1.87 7.65 -8.32
C ALA A 20 -3.40 7.54 -8.20
N ALA A 21 -3.86 6.37 -7.80
CA ALA A 21 -5.29 6.07 -7.70
C ALA A 21 -5.94 6.84 -6.54
N GLU A 22 -7.16 7.31 -6.76
CA GLU A 22 -7.97 7.96 -5.72
C GLU A 22 -8.44 6.96 -4.66
N VAL A 23 -8.83 7.48 -3.50
CA VAL A 23 -9.50 6.71 -2.45
C VAL A 23 -10.74 6.01 -3.05
N GLY A 24 -10.91 4.73 -2.75
CA GLY A 24 -11.98 3.86 -3.24
C GLY A 24 -11.67 3.12 -4.55
N VAL A 25 -10.63 3.51 -5.29
CA VAL A 25 -10.23 2.81 -6.52
C VAL A 25 -9.45 1.55 -6.19
N THR A 26 -9.85 0.40 -6.76
CA THR A 26 -9.07 -0.84 -6.66
C THR A 26 -8.00 -0.90 -7.74
N VAL A 27 -6.75 -1.04 -7.33
CA VAL A 27 -5.61 -1.23 -8.24
C VAL A 27 -5.07 -2.65 -8.08
N LYS A 28 -4.77 -3.29 -9.21
CA LYS A 28 -4.23 -4.66 -9.24
C LYS A 28 -2.77 -4.69 -9.64
N THR A 29 -1.99 -5.53 -8.99
CA THR A 29 -0.63 -5.87 -9.40
C THR A 29 -0.41 -7.37 -9.30
N THR A 30 0.74 -7.82 -9.76
CA THR A 30 1.12 -9.23 -9.76
C THR A 30 2.41 -9.37 -8.98
N ILE A 31 2.47 -10.41 -8.16
CA ILE A 31 3.69 -10.81 -7.44
C ILE A 31 4.10 -12.21 -7.89
N GLU A 32 5.41 -12.41 -7.95
CA GLU A 32 6.04 -13.68 -8.27
C GLU A 32 6.62 -14.29 -7.00
N ARG A 33 6.28 -15.56 -6.76
CA ARG A 33 6.70 -16.33 -5.59
C ARG A 33 7.25 -17.68 -6.00
N GLY A 34 7.96 -18.38 -5.12
CA GLY A 34 8.48 -19.72 -5.40
C GLY A 34 9.78 -20.01 -4.65
N ASP A 35 10.64 -20.83 -5.24
CA ASP A 35 12.00 -21.03 -4.77
C ASP A 35 13.00 -20.75 -5.89
N ALA A 36 14.29 -20.63 -5.57
CA ALA A 36 15.34 -20.30 -6.56
C ALA A 36 15.56 -21.39 -7.62
N TYR A 37 14.95 -22.57 -7.45
CA TYR A 37 15.14 -23.76 -8.26
C TYR A 37 13.87 -24.21 -8.99
N SER A 38 12.73 -23.53 -8.77
CA SER A 38 11.44 -23.80 -9.41
C SER A 38 10.94 -22.60 -10.23
N ALA A 39 10.01 -22.87 -11.16
CA ALA A 39 9.35 -21.81 -11.90
C ALA A 39 8.49 -20.97 -10.94
N PRO A 40 8.56 -19.63 -11.00
CA PRO A 40 7.82 -18.80 -10.06
C PRO A 40 6.31 -18.97 -10.27
N GLU A 41 5.61 -19.14 -9.15
CA GLU A 41 4.16 -19.05 -9.08
C GLU A 41 3.71 -17.58 -9.12
N ILE A 42 2.61 -17.35 -9.83
CA ILE A 42 2.09 -16.01 -10.10
C ILE A 42 0.83 -15.78 -9.27
N TYR A 43 0.83 -14.68 -8.53
CA TYR A 43 -0.29 -14.26 -7.69
C TYR A 43 -0.75 -12.85 -8.06
N ASP A 44 -2.07 -12.68 -8.10
CA ASP A 44 -2.73 -11.38 -8.23
C ASP A 44 -2.95 -10.78 -6.84
N VAL A 45 -2.59 -9.51 -6.72
CA VAL A 45 -2.82 -8.66 -5.57
C VAL A 45 -3.78 -7.56 -5.96
N ALA A 46 -4.84 -7.35 -5.17
CA ALA A 46 -5.81 -6.28 -5.35
C ALA A 46 -5.82 -5.38 -4.11
N ILE A 47 -5.55 -4.09 -4.30
CA ILE A 47 -5.42 -3.12 -3.21
C ILE A 47 -6.44 -2.02 -3.41
N THR A 48 -7.16 -1.65 -2.36
CA THR A 48 -8.04 -0.48 -2.33
C THR A 48 -7.71 0.36 -1.11
N LEU A 49 -7.32 1.62 -1.29
CA LEU A 49 -7.29 2.58 -0.18
C LEU A 49 -8.73 3.04 0.07
N LEU A 50 -9.33 2.59 1.17
CA LEU A 50 -10.74 2.83 1.49
C LEU A 50 -10.96 4.16 2.20
N GLU A 51 -10.00 4.58 3.01
CA GLU A 51 -10.14 5.75 3.87
C GLU A 51 -8.79 6.34 4.23
N VAL A 52 -8.75 7.66 4.34
CA VAL A 52 -7.61 8.43 4.84
C VAL A 52 -8.11 9.35 5.96
N VAL A 53 -7.45 9.30 7.11
CA VAL A 53 -7.64 10.20 8.25
C VAL A 53 -6.29 10.84 8.56
N ARG A 54 -6.23 12.15 8.77
CA ARG A 54 -4.97 12.91 8.86
C ARG A 54 -4.97 13.82 10.09
N GLY A 55 -3.79 14.12 10.63
CA GLY A 55 -3.60 15.14 11.65
C GLY A 55 -4.22 14.77 12.99
N GLU A 56 -4.88 15.74 13.63
CA GLU A 56 -5.48 15.54 14.96
C GLU A 56 -6.55 14.43 14.93
N ASP A 57 -7.35 14.32 13.87
CA ASP A 57 -8.35 13.24 13.74
C ASP A 57 -7.70 11.85 13.75
N ALA A 58 -6.53 11.72 13.10
CA ALA A 58 -5.76 10.48 13.11
C ALA A 58 -5.22 10.19 14.51
N TRP A 59 -4.71 11.22 15.18
CA TRP A 59 -4.19 11.11 16.54
C TRP A 59 -5.27 10.73 17.55
N GLU A 60 -6.45 11.35 17.47
CA GLU A 60 -7.61 10.99 18.29
C GLU A 60 -8.05 9.55 18.06
N HIS A 61 -8.05 9.09 16.80
CA HIS A 61 -8.37 7.71 16.48
C HIS A 61 -7.38 6.71 17.10
N ILE A 62 -6.06 6.99 17.05
CA ILE A 62 -5.03 6.16 17.71
C ILE A 62 -5.26 6.09 19.22
N LYS A 63 -5.46 7.26 19.86
CA LYS A 63 -5.75 7.35 21.30
C LYS A 63 -7.00 6.57 21.68
N ALA A 64 -8.06 6.66 20.88
CA ALA A 64 -9.33 5.97 21.12
C ALA A 64 -9.20 4.43 21.06
N GLN A 65 -8.27 3.90 20.26
CA GLN A 65 -7.97 2.47 20.24
C GLN A 65 -7.05 2.00 21.39
N GLY A 66 -6.59 2.92 22.24
CA GLY A 66 -5.68 2.60 23.34
C GLY A 66 -4.29 2.15 22.87
N VAL A 67 -3.92 2.46 21.63
CA VAL A 67 -2.61 2.11 21.07
C VAL A 67 -1.57 3.07 21.66
N PRO A 68 -0.60 2.59 22.46
CA PRO A 68 0.46 3.43 22.97
C PRO A 68 1.38 3.83 21.80
N GLY A 69 1.52 5.13 21.59
CA GLY A 69 2.39 5.68 20.57
C GLY A 69 3.09 6.92 21.10
N GLU A 70 4.30 7.15 20.63
CA GLU A 70 4.89 8.48 20.70
C GLU A 70 4.05 9.43 19.84
N THR A 71 4.10 10.72 20.14
CA THR A 71 3.58 11.75 19.23
C THR A 71 4.31 11.66 17.88
N PRO A 72 3.71 12.15 16.79
CA PRO A 72 4.42 12.28 15.52
C PRO A 72 5.78 12.94 15.71
N LYS A 73 6.74 12.60 14.85
CA LYS A 73 8.03 13.29 14.84
C LYS A 73 7.80 14.80 14.69
N ALA A 74 8.64 15.62 15.32
CA ALA A 74 8.52 17.07 15.19
C ALA A 74 8.49 17.51 13.71
N GLY A 75 7.47 18.30 13.35
CA GLY A 75 7.20 18.74 11.97
C GLY A 75 6.48 17.72 11.09
N PHE A 76 6.01 16.61 11.67
CA PHE A 76 5.21 15.59 10.99
C PHE A 76 3.85 15.47 11.67
N GLU A 77 2.90 14.92 10.95
CA GLU A 77 1.61 14.49 11.47
C GLU A 77 1.32 13.03 11.09
N TYR A 78 0.40 12.41 11.84
CA TYR A 78 -0.05 11.06 11.52
C TYR A 78 -1.08 11.04 10.40
N ILE A 79 -0.99 9.99 9.59
CA ILE A 79 -2.03 9.59 8.65
C ILE A 79 -2.39 8.14 8.90
N LEU A 80 -3.68 7.88 9.11
CA LEU A 80 -4.25 6.54 9.08
C LEU A 80 -4.81 6.24 7.71
N ALA A 81 -4.43 5.10 7.16
CA ALA A 81 -4.96 4.59 5.91
C ALA A 81 -5.67 3.26 6.16
N ARG A 82 -6.97 3.19 5.84
CA ARG A 82 -7.73 1.94 5.85
C ARG A 82 -7.62 1.31 4.47
N ILE A 83 -7.12 0.08 4.41
CA ILE A 83 -6.83 -0.58 3.14
C ILE A 83 -7.54 -1.92 3.10
N ARG A 84 -8.14 -2.24 1.95
CA ARG A 84 -8.52 -3.59 1.58
C ARG A 84 -7.40 -4.22 0.76
N PHE A 85 -6.90 -5.36 1.21
CA PHE A 85 -5.89 -6.15 0.52
C PHE A 85 -6.46 -7.52 0.18
N GLY A 86 -6.41 -7.89 -1.09
CA GLY A 86 -6.80 -9.20 -1.59
C GLY A 86 -5.61 -9.90 -2.24
N TYR A 87 -5.48 -11.20 -2.00
CA TYR A 87 -4.39 -12.04 -2.48
C TYR A 87 -4.95 -13.31 -3.12
N SER A 88 -4.57 -13.64 -4.35
CA SER A 88 -5.11 -14.80 -5.06
C SER A 88 -4.14 -15.37 -6.08
N ARG A 89 -4.03 -16.70 -6.17
CA ARG A 89 -3.19 -17.37 -7.19
C ARG A 89 -3.83 -17.30 -8.58
N ARG A 90 -3.01 -17.13 -9.62
CA ARG A 90 -3.46 -17.03 -11.04
C ARG A 90 -3.58 -18.39 -11.75
N GLY A 91 -3.35 -19.52 -11.08
CA GLY A 91 -3.33 -20.86 -11.70
C GLY A 91 -3.63 -22.02 -10.75
N ARG A 92 -3.50 -23.26 -11.26
CA ARG A 92 -3.61 -24.51 -10.50
C ARG A 92 -2.21 -25.11 -10.25
N GLY A 93 -1.85 -25.24 -8.99
CA GLY A 93 -0.65 -25.85 -8.40
C GLY A 93 -1.03 -26.56 -7.10
N LEU A 94 -0.13 -27.35 -6.54
CA LEU A 94 -0.45 -28.36 -5.51
C LEU A 94 -0.57 -27.81 -4.09
N GLU A 95 0.09 -26.69 -3.76
CA GLU A 95 0.07 -26.11 -2.41
C GLU A 95 -0.30 -24.62 -2.43
N ASP A 96 -0.89 -24.15 -1.34
CA ASP A 96 -1.26 -22.74 -1.12
C ASP A 96 -0.12 -22.06 -0.34
N GLU A 97 0.61 -21.16 -1.00
CA GLU A 97 1.67 -20.43 -0.31
C GLU A 97 1.09 -19.27 0.50
N ILE A 98 1.33 -19.29 1.81
CA ILE A 98 0.94 -18.21 2.71
C ILE A 98 1.76 -16.96 2.40
N TYR A 99 1.08 -15.82 2.21
CA TYR A 99 1.71 -14.53 1.97
C TYR A 99 1.69 -13.67 3.23
N LYS A 100 2.86 -13.26 3.72
CA LYS A 100 2.96 -12.29 4.83
C LYS A 100 2.99 -10.88 4.25
N LEU A 101 1.97 -10.08 4.55
CA LEU A 101 1.94 -8.67 4.22
C LEU A 101 2.70 -7.90 5.31
N THR A 102 3.82 -7.28 4.97
CA THR A 102 4.68 -6.58 5.94
C THR A 102 4.49 -5.07 5.87
N GLU A 103 4.86 -4.38 6.95
CA GLU A 103 4.72 -2.93 7.08
C GLU A 103 5.50 -2.19 5.99
N GLY A 104 6.74 -2.61 5.72
CA GLY A 104 7.66 -1.96 4.76
C GLY A 104 7.21 -2.02 3.30
N GLN A 105 6.13 -2.76 3.00
CA GLN A 105 5.53 -2.75 1.68
C GLN A 105 4.66 -1.53 1.43
N PHE A 106 4.19 -0.85 2.47
CA PHE A 106 3.40 0.38 2.38
C PHE A 106 4.20 1.57 2.90
N VAL A 107 4.49 2.52 2.02
CA VAL A 107 5.30 3.69 2.37
C VAL A 107 4.61 4.97 1.94
N ALA A 108 4.60 5.95 2.83
CA ALA A 108 4.20 7.31 2.50
C ALA A 108 5.35 8.03 1.80
N VAL A 109 5.05 8.74 0.72
CA VAL A 109 6.05 9.43 -0.10
C VAL A 109 5.57 10.82 -0.50
N SER A 110 6.51 11.68 -0.89
CA SER A 110 6.23 13.04 -1.40
C SER A 110 5.31 13.02 -2.62
N ALA A 111 4.70 14.16 -2.93
CA ALA A 111 3.80 14.31 -4.09
C ALA A 111 4.42 13.93 -5.45
N ASP A 112 5.74 14.02 -5.59
CA ASP A 112 6.50 13.61 -6.78
C ASP A 112 7.01 12.16 -6.73
N GLY A 113 6.71 11.45 -5.65
CA GLY A 113 7.11 10.05 -5.41
C GLY A 113 8.62 9.83 -5.22
N GLN A 114 9.42 10.89 -5.00
CA GLN A 114 10.88 10.77 -4.91
C GLN A 114 11.40 10.59 -3.48
N MET A 115 10.69 11.11 -2.49
CA MET A 115 11.11 11.06 -1.09
C MET A 115 10.20 10.13 -0.30
N GLU A 116 10.79 9.10 0.31
CA GLU A 116 10.10 8.25 1.28
C GLU A 116 10.13 8.88 2.67
N TYR A 117 8.97 8.89 3.33
CA TYR A 117 8.86 9.36 4.69
C TYR A 117 9.12 8.24 5.69
N ILE A 118 9.68 8.62 6.84
CA ILE A 118 10.05 7.69 7.90
C ILE A 118 8.76 7.08 8.47
N MET A 119 8.74 5.75 8.60
CA MET A 119 7.62 5.06 9.21
C MET A 119 7.55 5.33 10.72
N PRO A 120 6.35 5.49 11.30
CA PRO A 120 6.20 5.70 12.72
C PRO A 120 6.53 4.42 13.50
N SER A 121 7.28 4.55 14.60
CA SER A 121 7.59 3.41 15.47
C SER A 121 6.49 3.27 16.53
N VAL A 122 5.58 2.32 16.33
CA VAL A 122 4.53 2.00 17.31
C VAL A 122 4.77 0.64 17.96
N LEU A 123 4.40 0.53 19.25
CA LEU A 123 4.50 -0.74 20.00
C LEU A 123 3.36 -1.70 19.65
N GLN A 124 2.26 -1.18 19.10
CA GLN A 124 1.07 -1.95 18.78
C GLN A 124 0.44 -1.44 17.48
N GLN A 125 -0.03 -2.37 16.65
CA GLN A 125 -0.74 -2.09 15.40
C GLN A 125 -2.22 -1.76 15.66
N LEU A 126 -2.77 -0.84 14.87
CA LEU A 126 -4.19 -0.49 14.91
C LEU A 126 -5.08 -1.67 14.51
N GLN A 127 -6.29 -1.71 15.06
CA GLN A 127 -7.29 -2.72 14.76
C GLN A 127 -8.37 -2.18 13.80
N PRO A 128 -8.83 -2.98 12.82
CA PRO A 128 -8.31 -4.30 12.45
C PRO A 128 -6.90 -4.21 11.87
N GLN A 129 -6.01 -5.12 12.29
CA GLN A 129 -4.64 -5.16 11.81
C GLN A 129 -4.57 -5.65 10.36
N LEU A 130 -3.78 -4.97 9.52
CA LEU A 130 -3.52 -5.37 8.14
C LEU A 130 -2.11 -5.93 7.92
N VAL A 131 -1.11 -5.22 8.41
CA VAL A 131 0.31 -5.56 8.28
C VAL A 131 0.73 -6.56 9.36
N ASP A 132 1.79 -7.32 9.08
CA ASP A 132 2.20 -8.51 9.82
C ASP A 132 1.14 -9.61 9.88
N THR A 133 0.19 -9.60 8.96
CA THR A 133 -0.82 -10.65 8.84
C THR A 133 -0.50 -11.62 7.69
N LEU A 134 -0.96 -12.85 7.84
CA LEU A 134 -0.80 -13.94 6.89
C LEU A 134 -2.05 -14.07 6.01
N PHE A 135 -1.87 -14.14 4.69
CA PHE A 135 -2.92 -14.31 3.70
C PHE A 135 -2.80 -15.65 2.99
N HIS A 136 -3.90 -16.39 2.94
CA HIS A 136 -4.07 -17.55 2.06
C HIS A 136 -4.56 -17.10 0.67
N SER A 137 -4.30 -17.90 -0.36
CA SER A 137 -4.83 -17.59 -1.69
C SER A 137 -6.36 -17.55 -1.68
N GLY A 138 -6.92 -16.47 -2.19
CA GLY A 138 -8.35 -16.18 -2.22
C GLY A 138 -8.83 -15.30 -1.06
N GLU A 139 -7.98 -15.03 -0.07
CA GLU A 139 -8.35 -14.17 1.05
C GLU A 139 -8.34 -12.68 0.68
N SER A 140 -9.22 -11.95 1.36
CA SER A 140 -9.28 -10.49 1.35
C SER A 140 -9.54 -10.00 2.76
N ARG A 141 -8.79 -8.99 3.21
CA ARG A 141 -8.95 -8.38 4.53
C ARG A 141 -8.91 -6.87 4.43
N GLU A 142 -9.58 -6.22 5.36
CA GLU A 142 -9.52 -4.78 5.57
C GLU A 142 -8.81 -4.51 6.89
N GLY A 143 -7.98 -3.47 6.92
CA GLY A 143 -7.35 -3.05 8.16
C GLY A 143 -6.64 -1.72 8.01
N TRP A 144 -6.11 -1.25 9.13
CA TRP A 144 -5.44 0.03 9.22
C TRP A 144 -3.93 -0.12 9.12
N ILE A 145 -3.31 0.88 8.52
CA ILE A 145 -1.88 1.15 8.66
C ILE A 145 -1.69 2.58 9.18
N LEU A 146 -0.60 2.79 9.91
CA LEU A 146 -0.20 4.10 10.42
C LEU A 146 1.01 4.60 9.64
N LEU A 147 0.92 5.83 9.17
CA LEU A 147 1.96 6.52 8.42
C LEU A 147 2.18 7.90 9.07
N GLN A 148 3.27 8.57 8.70
CA GLN A 148 3.47 9.97 9.02
C GLN A 148 4.05 10.72 7.82
N VAL A 149 3.68 11.99 7.69
CA VAL A 149 4.13 12.89 6.62
C VAL A 149 4.45 14.26 7.22
N PRO A 150 5.25 15.10 6.55
CA PRO A 150 5.43 16.50 6.96
C PRO A 150 4.07 17.23 7.05
N GLU A 151 3.91 18.10 8.03
CA GLU A 151 2.67 18.87 8.24
C GLU A 151 2.32 19.75 7.01
N ASP A 152 3.32 20.17 6.23
CA ASP A 152 3.18 21.00 5.04
C ASP A 152 3.06 20.20 3.72
N GLU A 153 3.07 18.87 3.77
CA GLU A 153 2.87 18.03 2.59
C GLU A 153 1.38 17.86 2.30
N ASP A 154 0.82 18.68 1.40
CA ASP A 154 -0.61 18.66 1.09
C ASP A 154 -1.06 17.41 0.32
N LYS A 155 -0.18 16.84 -0.52
CA LYS A 155 -0.54 15.80 -1.49
C LYS A 155 0.39 14.59 -1.40
N PRO A 156 0.57 13.98 -0.21
CA PRO A 156 1.39 12.80 -0.08
C PRO A 156 0.78 11.65 -0.87
N LEU A 157 1.62 10.70 -1.26
CA LEU A 157 1.19 9.47 -1.91
C LEU A 157 1.48 8.27 -1.00
N LEU A 158 0.72 7.20 -1.20
CA LEU A 158 0.99 5.90 -0.65
C LEU A 158 1.49 5.00 -1.78
N VAL A 159 2.65 4.37 -1.57
CA VAL A 159 3.16 3.35 -2.49
C VAL A 159 3.10 1.97 -1.84
N TYR A 160 2.55 1.00 -2.57
CA TYR A 160 2.78 -0.41 -2.33
C TYR A 160 3.93 -0.90 -3.21
N LYS A 161 5.01 -1.36 -2.60
CA LYS A 161 6.25 -1.74 -3.27
C LYS A 161 6.77 -3.09 -2.80
N ARG A 162 7.79 -3.59 -3.50
CA ARG A 162 8.49 -4.80 -3.09
C ARG A 162 9.29 -4.50 -1.83
N GLU A 163 9.11 -5.34 -0.82
CA GLU A 163 10.08 -5.52 0.24
C GLU A 163 10.81 -6.85 -0.01
N HIS A 164 12.09 -6.93 0.37
CA HIS A 164 12.83 -8.19 0.29
C HIS A 164 12.35 -9.13 1.41
N VAL A 165 11.21 -9.79 1.17
CA VAL A 165 10.67 -10.86 2.01
C VAL A 165 11.04 -12.20 1.39
N GLU A 166 11.40 -13.19 2.22
CA GLU A 166 11.69 -14.55 1.75
C GLU A 166 10.55 -15.09 0.88
N GLY A 167 10.91 -15.72 -0.26
CA GLY A 167 9.94 -16.30 -1.19
C GLY A 167 9.21 -15.32 -2.11
N VAL A 168 9.49 -14.01 -2.05
CA VAL A 168 8.96 -13.01 -3.00
C VAL A 168 10.07 -12.53 -3.95
N TYR A 169 9.99 -12.93 -5.21
CA TYR A 169 11.04 -12.71 -6.22
C TYR A 169 10.82 -11.44 -7.05
N GLY A 170 9.58 -10.97 -7.14
CA GLY A 170 9.25 -9.80 -7.92
C GLY A 170 7.87 -9.26 -7.61
N ILE A 171 7.75 -7.94 -7.71
CA ILE A 171 6.47 -7.27 -7.92
C ILE A 171 6.57 -6.64 -9.30
N TRP A 172 5.60 -6.92 -10.18
CA TRP A 172 5.64 -6.47 -11.56
C TRP A 172 5.58 -4.95 -11.67
N ARG A 173 4.82 -4.30 -10.78
CA ARG A 173 4.76 -2.84 -10.65
C ARG A 173 4.42 -2.41 -9.23
N HIS A 174 5.01 -1.29 -8.83
CA HIS A 174 4.52 -0.54 -7.67
C HIS A 174 3.09 -0.07 -7.92
N VAL A 175 2.33 0.03 -6.84
CA VAL A 175 0.96 0.54 -6.86
C VAL A 175 0.91 1.84 -6.07
N TRP A 176 0.27 2.86 -6.62
CA TRP A 176 0.28 4.21 -6.06
C TRP A 176 -1.15 4.67 -5.75
N PHE A 177 -1.34 5.28 -4.58
CA PHE A 177 -2.60 5.90 -4.16
C PHE A 177 -2.37 7.34 -3.71
N GLN A 178 -3.36 8.19 -3.89
CA GLN A 178 -3.42 9.50 -3.25
C GLN A 178 -3.65 9.29 -1.76
N LEU A 179 -2.73 9.75 -0.91
CA LEU A 179 -2.83 9.67 0.54
C LEU A 179 -3.49 10.94 1.12
N TYR A 180 -4.47 11.46 0.39
CA TYR A 180 -5.26 12.65 0.74
C TYR A 180 -6.66 12.50 0.16
N ARG A 181 -7.65 13.20 0.73
CA ARG A 181 -8.99 13.29 0.16
C ARG A 181 -9.02 14.37 -0.92
N GLN A 182 -9.75 14.13 -2.00
CA GLN A 182 -10.09 15.18 -2.96
C GLN A 182 -11.05 16.15 -2.26
N ALA A 183 -10.80 17.46 -2.37
CA ALA A 183 -11.63 18.53 -1.82
C ALA A 183 -12.94 18.70 -2.60
#